data_AF-A0AAN7BR69-F1
#
_entry.id   AF-A0AAN7BR69-F1
#
_cell.length_a   1.000
_cell.length_b   1.000
_cell.length_c   1.000
_cell.angle_alpha   90.00
_cell.angle_beta   90.00
_cell.angle_gamma   90.00
#
_symmetry.space_group_name_H-M   'P 1'
#
loop_
_entity.id
_entity.type
_entity.pdbx_description
1 polymer ?
#
loop_
_entity_poly.entity_id
_entity_poly.type
_entity_poly.pdbx_seq_one_letter_code
_entity_poly.pdbx_strand_id
1 'polypeptide(L)'
;MNSSMLRLPRALPTLPFCLVLLISSLLLGVAAISRTSSSNPPRQENSPLGRSGYRPDFDEKYFHEAGNTLELSHYDGRYFRGEVPYEAHRDVLTQLIRSYLSVTASLGAETWLAHGTLLGWWWNGHIMPWDYDLDAQVSIATLDFMSQNFNGTFHEWKYVLDSEEDADNEAYGEGDVITKTYLLDVNPNYIEVDRGQGNNVIDARWIDVDTGMYVDITALVERDPNTMPGVWSCKNFHYYRTRDIWPLRDTTFEGVGAKIPFEFENILIAEYGHKSMVVTEWEGHRWYPDIKEWVKIGWNDTETEKVL
;
A
#
# COMPACT_ATOMS: atom_id res chain seq x y z
N MET A 1 10.37 -68.20 15.11
CA MET A 1 9.78 -67.91 13.77
C MET A 1 8.57 -67.03 14.05
N ASN A 2 8.77 -65.70 14.00
CA ASN A 2 8.42 -64.83 12.86
C ASN A 2 6.90 -64.83 12.61
N SER A 3 6.15 -63.73 12.58
CA SER A 3 6.50 -62.31 12.60
C SER A 3 5.26 -61.47 12.93
N SER A 4 5.53 -60.37 13.64
CA SER A 4 5.00 -59.02 13.49
C SER A 4 3.53 -58.69 13.74
N MET A 5 3.33 -58.03 14.89
CA MET A 5 2.31 -57.03 15.17
C MET A 5 2.32 -55.91 14.12
N LEU A 6 1.16 -55.62 13.52
CA LEU A 6 0.90 -54.38 12.80
C LEU A 6 0.47 -53.31 13.82
N ARG A 7 1.42 -52.46 14.21
CA ARG A 7 1.14 -51.18 14.86
C ARG A 7 0.81 -50.16 13.77
N LEU A 8 -0.34 -49.51 13.87
CA LEU A 8 -0.67 -48.31 13.10
C LEU A 8 0.34 -47.20 13.42
N PRO A 9 0.89 -46.49 12.41
CA PRO A 9 1.75 -45.35 12.66
C PRO A 9 0.92 -44.18 13.19
N ARG A 10 1.41 -43.57 14.27
CA ARG A 10 0.92 -42.31 14.83
C ARG A 10 1.06 -41.21 13.78
N ALA A 11 0.03 -40.37 13.68
CA ALA A 11 0.04 -39.16 12.88
C ALA A 11 1.25 -38.29 13.26
N LEU A 12 2.00 -37.86 12.23
CA LEU A 12 3.05 -36.86 12.36
C LEU A 12 2.39 -35.50 12.61
N PRO A 13 2.93 -34.65 13.50
CA PRO A 13 2.40 -33.31 13.69
C PRO A 13 2.62 -32.52 12.40
N THR A 14 1.55 -31.97 11.86
CA THR A 14 1.58 -31.00 10.76
C THR A 14 2.36 -29.77 11.22
N LEU A 15 3.51 -29.53 10.60
CA LEU A 15 4.26 -28.28 10.71
C LEU A 15 3.33 -27.11 10.37
N PRO A 16 3.34 -26.01 11.15
CA PRO A 16 2.65 -24.81 10.73
C PRO A 16 3.35 -24.27 9.49
N PHE A 17 2.56 -24.06 8.44
CA PHE A 17 2.94 -23.31 7.25
C PHE A 17 3.14 -21.85 7.68
N CYS A 18 4.33 -21.53 8.19
CA CYS A 18 4.82 -20.16 8.22
C CYS A 18 5.41 -19.83 6.84
N LEU A 19 5.24 -18.58 6.43
CA LEU A 19 5.75 -17.94 5.20
C LEU A 19 4.84 -18.07 3.96
N VAL A 20 3.74 -17.32 3.96
CA VAL A 20 3.33 -16.58 2.75
C VAL A 20 3.66 -15.13 3.04
N LEU A 21 4.91 -14.75 2.74
CA LEU A 21 5.29 -13.35 2.67
C LEU A 21 4.72 -12.76 1.39
N LEU A 22 3.97 -11.67 1.57
CA LEU A 22 3.75 -10.61 0.60
C LEU A 22 5.11 -10.23 -0.01
N ILE A 23 5.28 -10.52 -1.30
CA ILE A 23 6.42 -10.01 -2.06
C ILE A 23 6.04 -8.61 -2.54
N SER A 24 6.24 -7.61 -1.70
CA SER A 24 6.66 -6.29 -2.14
C SER A 24 8.18 -6.22 -1.90
N SER A 25 8.94 -6.40 -2.99
CA SER A 25 10.40 -6.24 -3.11
C SER A 25 11.33 -7.19 -2.32
N LEU A 26 11.68 -8.33 -2.94
CA LEU A 26 12.95 -9.03 -2.67
C LEU A 26 13.60 -9.49 -3.99
N LEU A 27 14.70 -8.84 -4.40
CA LEU A 27 15.53 -9.21 -5.55
C LEU A 27 16.58 -10.25 -5.13
N LEU A 28 16.47 -11.47 -5.65
CA LEU A 28 17.54 -12.49 -5.63
C LEU A 28 18.15 -12.62 -7.04
N GLY A 29 19.28 -11.96 -7.26
CA GLY A 29 20.09 -12.11 -8.47
C GLY A 29 21.05 -13.29 -8.34
N VAL A 30 20.76 -14.40 -9.02
CA VAL A 30 21.67 -15.54 -9.17
C VAL A 30 22.74 -15.20 -10.21
N ALA A 31 24.02 -15.40 -9.86
CA ALA A 31 25.17 -15.19 -10.73
C ALA A 31 25.10 -16.07 -11.99
N ALA A 32 25.07 -15.45 -13.17
CA ALA A 32 25.25 -16.13 -14.45
C ALA A 32 26.69 -15.97 -14.95
N ILE A 33 27.26 -17.11 -15.34
CA ILE A 33 28.63 -17.35 -15.78
C ILE A 33 28.95 -16.59 -17.07
N SER A 34 30.09 -15.91 -17.08
CA SER A 34 30.68 -15.22 -18.24
C SER A 34 30.83 -16.14 -19.46
N ARG A 35 30.34 -15.68 -20.62
CA ARG A 35 30.82 -16.13 -21.93
C ARG A 35 31.26 -14.94 -22.78
N THR A 36 32.34 -15.20 -23.49
CA THR A 36 33.29 -14.28 -24.10
C THR A 36 32.77 -13.47 -25.27
N SER A 37 33.39 -12.30 -25.41
CA SER A 37 33.38 -11.32 -26.51
C SER A 37 33.34 -11.88 -27.94
N SER A 38 32.59 -11.20 -28.81
CA SER A 38 33.07 -10.94 -30.17
C SER A 38 32.62 -9.55 -30.63
N SER A 39 33.61 -8.79 -31.09
CA SER A 39 33.60 -7.40 -31.51
C SER A 39 33.09 -7.24 -32.93
N ASN A 40 32.25 -6.23 -33.19
CA ASN A 40 32.13 -5.61 -34.51
C ASN A 40 32.13 -4.07 -34.34
N PRO A 41 32.82 -3.31 -35.23
CA PRO A 41 33.04 -1.87 -35.06
C PRO A 41 31.80 -1.05 -35.45
N PRO A 42 31.65 0.20 -34.94
CA PRO A 42 30.46 0.99 -35.18
C PRO A 42 30.46 1.64 -36.57
N ARG A 43 29.29 1.62 -37.21
CA ARG A 43 29.00 2.37 -38.43
C ARG A 43 28.60 3.80 -38.03
N GLN A 44 29.39 4.79 -38.44
CA GLN A 44 29.07 6.21 -38.26
C GLN A 44 27.87 6.59 -39.14
N GLU A 45 26.76 6.98 -38.52
CA GLU A 45 25.73 7.80 -39.15
C GLU A 45 25.78 9.21 -38.56
N ASN A 46 26.11 10.17 -39.43
CA ASN A 46 26.12 11.59 -39.13
C ASN A 46 24.67 12.08 -38.97
N SER A 47 24.29 12.56 -37.79
CA SER A 47 23.12 13.42 -37.61
C SER A 47 23.56 14.83 -37.21
N PRO A 48 23.15 15.89 -37.94
CA PRO A 48 23.40 17.26 -37.55
C PRO A 48 22.30 17.74 -36.59
N LEU A 49 22.65 18.73 -35.76
CA LEU A 49 21.84 19.48 -34.78
C LEU A 49 22.00 19.02 -33.33
N GLY A 50 22.85 19.76 -32.63
CA GLY A 50 22.98 19.70 -31.19
C GLY A 50 21.72 20.22 -30.49
N ARG A 51 21.19 19.39 -29.61
CA ARG A 51 20.87 19.74 -28.23
C ARG A 51 21.33 18.56 -27.40
N SER A 52 22.19 18.81 -26.41
CA SER A 52 22.48 17.84 -25.36
C SER A 52 21.18 17.57 -24.60
N GLY A 53 20.40 16.62 -25.09
CA GLY A 53 19.22 16.12 -24.39
C GLY A 53 19.70 15.33 -23.20
N TYR A 54 19.71 15.95 -22.02
CA TYR A 54 19.59 15.20 -20.79
C TYR A 54 18.27 14.43 -20.90
N ARG A 55 18.36 13.14 -21.21
CA ARG A 55 17.30 12.20 -20.88
C ARG A 55 17.55 11.89 -19.41
N PRO A 56 16.63 12.24 -18.50
CA PRO A 56 16.67 11.70 -17.15
C PRO A 56 16.83 10.18 -17.27
N ASP A 57 17.68 9.59 -16.44
CA ASP A 57 17.71 8.15 -16.34
C ASP A 57 16.42 7.72 -15.64
N PHE A 58 15.39 7.37 -16.42
CA PHE A 58 14.06 6.99 -15.91
C PHE A 58 14.12 5.72 -15.01
N ASP A 59 15.28 5.07 -14.94
CA ASP A 59 15.56 3.96 -14.02
C ASP A 59 15.99 4.42 -12.61
N GLU A 60 16.33 5.70 -12.39
CA GLU A 60 16.62 6.19 -11.04
C GLU A 60 15.35 6.13 -10.18
N LYS A 61 15.49 5.55 -8.97
CA LYS A 61 14.39 5.46 -8.01
C LYS A 61 14.01 6.87 -7.56
N TYR A 62 12.74 7.23 -7.72
CA TYR A 62 12.26 8.56 -7.33
C TYR A 62 11.97 8.67 -5.83
N PHE A 63 11.20 7.72 -5.31
CA PHE A 63 10.85 7.67 -3.90
C PHE A 63 11.86 6.84 -3.11
N HIS A 64 12.31 7.38 -1.98
CA HIS A 64 13.28 6.71 -1.11
C HIS A 64 12.67 6.57 0.28
N GLU A 65 12.58 5.33 0.75
CA GLU A 65 12.05 4.98 2.06
C GLU A 65 13.11 5.16 3.15
N ALA A 66 12.68 5.30 4.40
CA ALA A 66 13.56 5.49 5.55
C ALA A 66 14.42 4.24 5.87
N GLY A 67 13.98 3.06 5.43
CA GLY A 67 14.70 1.82 5.61
C GLY A 67 14.04 0.65 4.89
N ASN A 68 14.57 -0.56 5.15
CA ASN A 68 14.14 -1.80 4.49
C ASN A 68 13.47 -2.80 5.44
N THR A 69 13.15 -2.39 6.68
CA THR A 69 12.23 -3.18 7.53
C THR A 69 10.81 -2.95 7.07
N LEU A 70 9.87 -3.78 7.54
CA LEU A 70 8.45 -3.63 7.20
C LEU A 70 8.00 -2.20 7.55
N GLU A 71 8.20 -1.80 8.80
CA GLU A 71 7.79 -0.50 9.33
C GLU A 71 8.51 0.65 8.62
N LEU A 72 9.84 0.60 8.51
CA LEU A 72 10.65 1.68 7.93
C LEU A 72 10.44 1.85 6.43
N SER A 73 9.94 0.82 5.74
CA SER A 73 9.59 0.94 4.32
C SER A 73 8.37 1.85 4.09
N HIS A 74 7.56 2.11 5.11
CA HIS A 74 6.37 2.96 5.02
C HIS A 74 6.59 4.42 5.45
N TYR A 75 7.85 4.86 5.49
CA TYR A 75 8.23 6.25 5.77
C TYR A 75 9.04 6.86 4.63
N ASP A 76 8.73 8.08 4.22
CA ASP A 76 9.51 8.86 3.27
C ASP A 76 10.81 9.32 3.93
N GLY A 77 11.95 8.96 3.33
CA GLY A 77 13.27 9.21 3.90
C GLY A 77 13.62 10.69 4.06
N ARG A 78 12.95 11.61 3.35
CA ARG A 78 13.17 13.07 3.49
C ARG A 78 12.55 13.60 4.79
N TYR A 79 11.40 13.04 5.16
CA TYR A 79 10.56 13.52 6.26
C TYR A 79 10.61 12.62 7.50
N PHE A 80 11.21 11.43 7.42
CA PHE A 80 11.40 10.56 8.57
C PHE A 80 12.11 11.27 9.74
N ARG A 81 11.51 11.19 10.93
CA ARG A 81 12.05 11.74 12.19
C ARG A 81 12.19 10.69 13.31
N GLY A 82 11.71 9.48 13.08
CA GLY A 82 11.66 8.40 14.06
C GLY A 82 10.43 7.55 13.80
N GLU A 83 10.49 6.28 14.20
CA GLU A 83 9.35 5.38 14.10
C GLU A 83 8.25 5.83 15.06
N VAL A 84 7.02 5.93 14.56
CA VAL A 84 5.84 6.10 15.40
C VAL A 84 5.62 4.79 16.18
N PRO A 85 5.44 4.85 17.51
CA PRO A 85 5.18 3.65 18.30
C PRO A 85 3.95 2.87 17.81
N TYR A 86 3.99 1.56 17.95
CA TYR A 86 2.89 0.67 17.55
C TYR A 86 1.54 1.03 18.19
N GLU A 87 1.49 1.61 19.38
CA GLU A 87 0.18 1.96 19.97
C GLU A 87 -0.39 3.27 19.40
N ALA A 88 0.42 4.10 18.72
CA ALA A 88 0.02 5.40 18.15
C ALA A 88 -0.04 5.41 16.61
N HIS A 89 0.56 4.43 15.93
CA HIS A 89 0.66 4.44 14.46
C HIS A 89 -0.70 4.51 13.76
N ARG A 90 -1.72 3.83 14.30
CA ARG A 90 -3.07 3.81 13.70
C ARG A 90 -3.73 5.19 13.74
N ASP A 91 -3.47 6.01 14.75
CA ASP A 91 -4.03 7.36 14.85
C ASP A 91 -3.37 8.29 13.82
N VAL A 92 -2.05 8.16 13.65
CA VAL A 92 -1.32 8.87 12.59
C VAL A 92 -1.84 8.47 11.21
N LEU A 93 -1.98 7.17 10.94
CA LEU A 93 -2.55 6.65 9.68
C LEU A 93 -4.00 7.11 9.46
N THR A 94 -4.79 7.17 10.53
CA THR A 94 -6.19 7.64 10.50
C THR A 94 -6.25 9.09 10.04
N GLN A 95 -5.44 9.98 10.61
CA GLN A 95 -5.43 11.39 10.18
C GLN A 95 -4.84 11.56 8.78
N LEU A 96 -3.84 10.75 8.44
CA LEU A 96 -3.24 10.70 7.10
C LEU A 96 -4.28 10.33 6.03
N ILE A 97 -5.04 9.23 6.19
CA ILE A 97 -6.05 8.85 5.20
C ILE A 97 -7.25 9.80 5.19
N ARG A 98 -7.67 10.31 6.36
CA ARG A 98 -8.74 11.31 6.47
C ARG A 98 -8.41 12.57 5.68
N SER A 99 -7.19 13.06 5.83
CA SER A 99 -6.70 14.24 5.10
C SER A 99 -6.65 13.99 3.59
N TYR A 100 -6.10 12.84 3.16
CA TYR A 100 -6.01 12.46 1.76
C TYR A 100 -7.39 12.41 1.08
N LEU A 101 -8.33 11.66 1.65
CA LEU A 101 -9.66 11.48 1.09
C LEU A 101 -10.45 12.80 1.05
N SER A 102 -10.35 13.60 2.12
CA SER A 102 -11.05 14.88 2.21
C SER A 102 -10.50 15.91 1.22
N VAL A 103 -9.17 15.99 1.09
CA VAL A 103 -8.53 16.94 0.16
C VAL A 103 -8.80 16.53 -1.28
N THR A 104 -8.59 15.26 -1.65
CA THR A 104 -8.85 14.80 -3.02
C THR A 104 -10.31 15.01 -3.44
N ALA A 105 -11.26 14.76 -2.54
CA ALA A 105 -12.67 15.09 -2.77
C ALA A 105 -12.90 16.60 -3.00
N SER A 106 -12.27 17.47 -2.21
CA SER A 106 -12.38 18.93 -2.37
C SER A 106 -11.76 19.46 -3.67
N LEU A 107 -10.71 18.79 -4.15
CA LEU A 107 -10.04 19.13 -5.41
C LEU A 107 -10.75 18.55 -6.65
N GLY A 108 -11.76 17.69 -6.45
CA GLY A 108 -12.41 16.96 -7.54
C GLY A 108 -11.52 15.87 -8.16
N ALA A 109 -10.51 15.39 -7.43
CA ALA A 109 -9.66 14.29 -7.86
C ALA A 109 -10.27 12.95 -7.41
N GLU A 110 -10.89 12.22 -8.34
CA GLU A 110 -11.51 10.92 -8.04
C GLU A 110 -10.46 9.85 -7.72
N THR A 111 -10.51 9.33 -6.49
CA THR A 111 -9.66 8.27 -5.94
C THR A 111 -10.51 7.21 -5.24
N TRP A 112 -9.98 6.01 -5.04
CA TRP A 112 -10.62 4.94 -4.27
C TRP A 112 -9.61 4.12 -3.46
N LEU A 113 -10.10 3.45 -2.41
CA LEU A 113 -9.30 2.58 -1.55
C LEU A 113 -8.84 1.33 -2.34
N ALA A 114 -7.58 0.93 -2.14
CA ALA A 114 -7.01 -0.25 -2.77
C ALA A 114 -6.31 -1.15 -1.74
N HIS A 115 -5.94 -2.37 -2.15
CA HIS A 115 -5.04 -3.25 -1.41
C HIS A 115 -5.46 -3.46 0.07
N GLY A 116 -4.53 -3.31 1.02
CA GLY A 116 -4.78 -3.52 2.45
C GLY A 116 -5.80 -2.54 3.00
N THR A 117 -5.78 -1.30 2.52
CA THR A 117 -6.75 -0.25 2.91
C THR A 117 -8.19 -0.62 2.52
N LEU A 118 -8.38 -1.20 1.33
CA LEU A 118 -9.70 -1.72 0.91
C LEU A 118 -10.12 -2.93 1.75
N LEU A 119 -9.17 -3.78 2.16
CA LEU A 119 -9.46 -4.92 3.03
C LEU A 119 -9.87 -4.48 4.45
N GLY A 120 -9.20 -3.47 5.02
CA GLY A 120 -9.62 -2.85 6.27
C GLY A 120 -11.03 -2.25 6.18
N TRP A 121 -11.32 -1.57 5.06
CA TRP A 121 -12.67 -1.09 4.78
C TRP A 121 -13.71 -2.22 4.81
N TRP A 122 -13.41 -3.38 4.22
CA TRP A 122 -14.33 -4.51 4.17
C TRP A 122 -14.72 -5.02 5.57
N TRP A 123 -13.79 -5.05 6.53
CA TRP A 123 -14.06 -5.58 7.87
C TRP A 123 -14.96 -4.68 8.70
N ASN A 124 -14.57 -3.42 8.87
CA ASN A 124 -15.30 -2.47 9.72
C ASN A 124 -15.22 -1.03 9.24
N GLY A 125 -14.62 -0.75 8.07
CA GLY A 125 -14.41 0.62 7.65
C GLY A 125 -13.21 1.29 8.31
N HIS A 126 -12.30 0.52 8.91
CA HIS A 126 -11.12 1.03 9.60
C HIS A 126 -9.81 0.40 9.09
N ILE A 127 -8.71 1.06 9.38
CA ILE A 127 -7.35 0.57 9.19
C ILE A 127 -7.16 -0.66 10.08
N MET A 128 -6.55 -1.71 9.52
CA MET A 128 -6.27 -2.93 10.27
C MET A 128 -5.21 -2.63 11.35
N PRO A 129 -5.32 -3.16 12.59
CA PRO A 129 -4.43 -2.77 13.69
C PRO A 129 -2.93 -3.07 13.48
N TRP A 130 -2.58 -3.89 12.49
CA TRP A 130 -1.21 -4.29 12.17
C TRP A 130 -0.69 -3.67 10.86
N ASP A 131 -1.52 -2.92 10.14
CA ASP A 131 -1.10 -2.26 8.90
C ASP A 131 -0.23 -1.04 9.21
N TYR A 132 0.80 -0.85 8.38
CA TYR A 132 1.65 0.33 8.40
C TYR A 132 1.54 1.15 7.11
N ASP A 133 0.83 0.62 6.10
CA ASP A 133 0.63 1.21 4.79
C ASP A 133 -0.80 1.67 4.56
N LEU A 134 -0.92 2.61 3.62
CA LEU A 134 -2.18 3.05 3.06
C LEU A 134 -2.05 3.12 1.55
N ASP A 135 -3.00 2.52 0.85
CA ASP A 135 -3.01 2.40 -0.58
C ASP A 135 -4.27 3.00 -1.18
N ALA A 136 -4.07 3.85 -2.17
CA ALA A 136 -5.13 4.39 -2.99
C ALA A 136 -4.81 4.22 -4.47
N GLN A 137 -5.88 4.18 -5.26
CA GLN A 137 -5.78 4.13 -6.71
C GLN A 137 -6.56 5.28 -7.33
N VAL A 138 -6.03 5.73 -8.46
CA VAL A 138 -6.64 6.78 -9.29
C VAL A 138 -6.63 6.35 -10.75
N SER A 139 -7.48 6.95 -11.57
CA SER A 139 -7.30 6.85 -13.03
C SER A 139 -6.07 7.65 -13.46
N ILE A 140 -5.44 7.26 -14.57
CA ILE A 140 -4.34 8.07 -15.14
C ILE A 140 -4.76 9.50 -15.46
N ALA A 141 -6.00 9.71 -15.91
CA ALA A 141 -6.53 11.04 -16.17
C ALA A 141 -6.64 11.88 -14.88
N THR A 142 -7.02 11.25 -13.76
CA THR A 142 -7.01 11.92 -12.45
C THR A 142 -5.57 12.24 -12.02
N LEU A 143 -4.64 11.31 -12.20
CA LEU A 143 -3.25 11.55 -11.82
C LEU A 143 -2.59 12.66 -12.66
N ASP A 144 -2.87 12.69 -13.97
CA ASP A 144 -2.46 13.79 -14.86
C ASP A 144 -2.98 15.14 -14.35
N PHE A 145 -4.25 15.20 -13.96
CA PHE A 145 -4.87 16.39 -13.37
C PHE A 145 -4.18 16.80 -12.07
N MET A 146 -3.95 15.85 -11.16
CA MET A 146 -3.24 16.09 -9.89
C MET A 146 -1.82 16.61 -10.15
N SER A 147 -1.09 15.99 -11.09
CA SER A 147 0.28 16.33 -11.46
C SER A 147 0.40 17.77 -11.97
N GLN A 148 -0.51 18.17 -12.87
CA GLN A 148 -0.45 19.50 -13.52
C GLN A 148 -0.87 20.65 -12.61
N ASN A 149 -1.73 20.39 -11.62
CA ASN A 149 -2.35 21.45 -10.83
C ASN A 149 -1.87 21.50 -9.37
N PHE A 150 -1.43 20.37 -8.81
CA PHE A 150 -1.21 20.21 -7.37
C PHE A 150 0.09 19.45 -7.02
N ASN A 151 0.92 19.06 -7.99
CA ASN A 151 2.20 18.45 -7.65
C ASN A 151 3.09 19.42 -6.85
N GLY A 152 3.64 18.95 -5.74
CA GLY A 152 4.51 19.73 -4.86
C GLY A 152 3.76 20.71 -3.96
N THR A 153 2.42 20.66 -3.89
CA THR A 153 1.64 21.52 -3.00
C THR A 153 1.50 20.93 -1.61
N PHE A 154 1.52 21.80 -0.60
CA PHE A 154 1.30 21.46 0.79
C PHE A 154 -0.14 21.79 1.20
N HIS A 155 -0.74 20.92 2.00
CA HIS A 155 -2.13 21.00 2.43
C HIS A 155 -2.24 20.88 3.95
N GLU A 156 -2.87 21.86 4.58
CA GLU A 156 -3.17 21.79 6.01
C GLU A 156 -4.42 20.93 6.27
N TRP A 157 -4.34 20.10 7.29
CA TRP A 157 -5.46 19.35 7.85
C TRP A 157 -5.58 19.69 9.33
N LYS A 158 -6.80 19.94 9.78
CA LYS A 158 -7.08 20.27 11.18
C LYS A 158 -8.08 19.29 11.74
N TYR A 159 -7.77 18.75 12.90
CA TYR A 159 -8.65 17.86 13.64
C TYR A 159 -8.61 18.18 15.13
N VAL A 160 -9.66 17.77 15.83
CA VAL A 160 -9.78 17.91 17.28
C VAL A 160 -9.34 16.60 17.92
N LEU A 161 -8.59 16.65 19.01
CA LEU A 161 -8.27 15.46 19.80
C LEU A 161 -9.52 14.99 20.54
N ASP A 162 -9.87 13.72 20.33
CA ASP A 162 -11.04 13.10 20.92
C ASP A 162 -10.75 12.51 22.32
N SER A 163 -9.47 12.31 22.66
CA SER A 163 -9.01 11.91 23.99
C SER A 163 -7.58 12.39 24.30
N GLU A 164 -7.18 12.38 25.58
CA GLU A 164 -5.78 12.62 25.99
C GLU A 164 -4.84 11.49 25.55
N GLU A 165 -5.35 10.28 25.27
CA GLU A 165 -4.54 9.15 24.78
C GLU A 165 -4.10 9.35 23.32
N ASP A 166 -4.90 10.08 22.54
CA ASP A 166 -4.57 10.47 21.15
C ASP A 166 -3.51 11.59 21.08
N ALA A 167 -3.12 12.16 22.23
CA ALA A 167 -2.12 13.21 22.29
C ALA A 167 -0.71 12.61 22.26
N ASP A 168 -0.05 12.69 21.09
CA ASP A 168 1.37 12.35 20.92
C ASP A 168 2.33 13.16 21.84
N ASN A 169 1.82 14.18 22.53
CA ASN A 169 2.60 15.12 23.33
C ASN A 169 1.79 15.58 24.55
N GLU A 170 2.41 15.53 25.74
CA GLU A 170 1.87 16.02 27.03
C GLU A 170 1.41 17.50 27.00
N ALA A 171 1.74 18.25 25.94
CA ALA A 171 1.30 19.62 25.71
C ALA A 171 -0.13 19.75 25.17
N TYR A 172 -0.72 18.67 24.64
CA TYR A 172 -2.08 18.69 24.08
C TYR A 172 -3.04 17.88 24.96
N GLY A 173 -4.27 18.35 25.07
CA GLY A 173 -5.36 17.68 25.77
C GLY A 173 -6.61 17.51 24.90
N GLU A 174 -7.58 16.77 25.43
CA GLU A 174 -8.89 16.59 24.81
C GLU A 174 -9.51 17.94 24.39
N GLY A 175 -9.99 18.01 23.15
CA GLY A 175 -10.59 19.23 22.60
C GLY A 175 -9.59 20.21 21.94
N ASP A 176 -8.28 19.97 22.04
CA ASP A 176 -7.30 20.77 21.33
C ASP A 176 -7.34 20.53 19.82
N VAL A 177 -7.05 21.59 19.06
CA VAL A 177 -6.99 21.53 17.59
C VAL A 177 -5.56 21.27 17.16
N ILE A 178 -5.33 20.10 16.56
CA ILE A 178 -4.07 19.75 15.92
C ILE A 178 -4.10 20.19 14.46
N THR A 179 -2.99 20.77 14.00
CA THR A 179 -2.79 21.09 12.58
C THR A 179 -1.63 20.25 12.06
N LYS A 180 -1.90 19.47 11.01
CA LYS A 180 -0.91 18.69 10.26
C LYS A 180 -0.74 19.26 8.87
N THR A 181 0.45 19.08 8.29
CA THR A 181 0.74 19.47 6.91
C THR A 181 1.09 18.26 6.09
N TYR A 182 0.48 18.13 4.91
CA TYR A 182 0.71 17.03 4.01
C TYR A 182 1.21 17.52 2.65
N LEU A 183 2.13 16.79 2.03
CA LEU A 183 2.65 17.06 0.70
C LEU A 183 2.03 16.09 -0.31
N LEU A 184 1.47 16.61 -1.41
CA LEU A 184 1.22 15.81 -2.59
C LEU A 184 2.47 15.78 -3.47
N ASP A 185 3.10 14.62 -3.61
CA ASP A 185 4.31 14.44 -4.41
C ASP A 185 4.08 13.42 -5.53
N VAL A 186 4.14 13.87 -6.78
CA VAL A 186 3.89 13.04 -7.97
C VAL A 186 5.20 12.67 -8.63
N ASN A 187 5.46 11.37 -8.74
CA ASN A 187 6.63 10.81 -9.40
C ASN A 187 6.59 11.16 -10.90
N PRO A 188 7.56 11.89 -11.46
CA PRO A 188 7.56 12.27 -12.88
C PRO A 188 7.55 11.07 -13.83
N ASN A 189 7.93 9.88 -13.36
CA ASN A 189 7.89 8.63 -14.13
C ASN A 189 6.48 8.01 -14.20
N TYR A 190 5.43 8.65 -13.69
CA TYR A 190 4.06 8.12 -13.75
C TYR A 190 3.54 7.92 -15.19
N ILE A 191 4.11 8.64 -16.15
CA ILE A 191 3.80 8.55 -17.58
C ILE A 191 4.29 7.23 -18.18
N GLU A 192 5.28 6.59 -17.56
CA GLU A 192 5.84 5.34 -18.05
C GLU A 192 4.84 4.19 -17.96
N VAL A 193 4.70 3.47 -19.07
CA VAL A 193 3.77 2.34 -19.16
C VAL A 193 4.36 1.07 -18.56
N ASP A 194 5.68 0.90 -18.69
CA ASP A 194 6.39 -0.28 -18.22
C ASP A 194 6.86 -0.13 -16.77
N ARG A 195 7.01 -1.25 -16.07
CA ARG A 195 7.51 -1.31 -14.69
C ARG A 195 9.01 -0.94 -14.61
N GLY A 196 9.74 -1.08 -15.70
CA GLY A 196 11.20 -0.96 -15.75
C GLY A 196 11.85 -1.92 -14.75
N GLN A 197 12.84 -1.42 -14.01
CA GLN A 197 13.52 -2.19 -12.95
C GLN A 197 12.70 -2.31 -11.66
N GLY A 198 11.47 -1.78 -11.62
CA GLY A 198 10.61 -1.80 -10.43
C GLY A 198 10.87 -0.66 -9.45
N ASN A 199 11.73 0.30 -9.80
CA ASN A 199 12.07 1.44 -8.95
C ASN A 199 10.95 2.50 -8.88
N ASN A 200 10.07 2.56 -9.88
CA ASN A 200 9.06 3.61 -10.04
C ASN A 200 7.64 3.02 -10.19
N VAL A 201 7.32 2.02 -9.36
CA VAL A 201 6.00 1.36 -9.33
C VAL A 201 4.92 2.27 -8.74
N ILE A 202 5.28 3.09 -7.74
CA ILE A 202 4.41 4.09 -7.14
C ILE A 202 4.45 5.39 -7.95
N ASP A 203 3.26 5.91 -8.24
CA ASP A 203 3.10 7.04 -9.15
C ASP A 203 2.96 8.39 -8.40
N ALA A 204 2.45 8.37 -7.17
CA ALA A 204 2.44 9.54 -6.29
C ALA A 204 2.36 9.12 -4.82
N ARG A 205 2.67 10.06 -3.92
CA ARG A 205 2.49 9.92 -2.48
C ARG A 205 1.77 11.13 -1.89
N TRP A 206 0.94 10.86 -0.90
CA TRP A 206 0.44 11.88 0.03
C TRP A 206 1.18 11.73 1.36
N ILE A 207 2.07 12.66 1.69
CA ILE A 207 3.10 12.47 2.72
C ILE A 207 2.81 13.38 3.92
N ASP A 208 2.73 12.82 5.13
CA ASP A 208 2.83 13.59 6.37
C ASP A 208 4.26 14.10 6.52
N VAL A 209 4.45 15.42 6.51
CA VAL A 209 5.79 16.02 6.53
C VAL A 209 6.43 16.05 7.93
N ASP A 210 5.65 15.75 8.97
CA ASP A 210 6.14 15.69 10.35
C ASP A 210 6.69 14.30 10.70
N THR A 211 6.04 13.25 10.21
CA THR A 211 6.38 11.85 10.52
C THR A 211 7.13 11.16 9.37
N GLY A 212 6.78 11.51 8.13
CA GLY A 212 7.20 10.83 6.92
C GLY A 212 6.27 9.70 6.47
N MET A 213 5.23 9.33 7.24
CA MET A 213 4.25 8.33 6.78
C MET A 213 3.47 8.83 5.58
N TYR A 214 3.04 7.94 4.69
CA TYR A 214 2.39 8.34 3.45
C TYR A 214 1.30 7.38 2.98
N VAL A 215 0.41 7.89 2.12
CA VAL A 215 -0.46 7.07 1.26
C VAL A 215 0.24 6.86 -0.06
N ASP A 216 0.43 5.61 -0.47
CA ASP A 216 0.90 5.26 -1.80
C ASP A 216 -0.27 5.35 -2.79
N ILE A 217 -0.04 6.05 -3.91
CA ILE A 217 -1.05 6.29 -4.94
C ILE A 217 -0.55 5.67 -6.24
N THR A 218 -1.33 4.75 -6.79
CA THR A 218 -1.03 4.11 -8.07
C THR A 218 -2.08 4.45 -9.13
N ALA A 219 -1.63 4.74 -10.35
CA ALA A 219 -2.51 5.02 -11.46
C ALA A 219 -2.88 3.74 -12.23
N LEU A 220 -4.17 3.62 -12.56
CA LEU A 220 -4.66 2.63 -13.49
C LEU A 220 -4.72 3.20 -14.92
N VAL A 221 -4.16 2.42 -15.84
CA VAL A 221 -4.08 2.71 -17.28
C VAL A 221 -4.51 1.47 -18.07
N GLU A 222 -5.19 1.65 -19.20
CA GLU A 222 -5.29 0.60 -20.22
C GLU A 222 -3.94 0.44 -20.94
N ARG A 223 -3.08 -0.44 -20.44
CA ARG A 223 -1.69 -0.56 -20.92
C ARG A 223 -1.54 -1.26 -22.26
N ASP A 224 -2.46 -2.16 -22.59
CA ASP A 224 -2.50 -2.84 -23.88
C ASP A 224 -3.93 -2.90 -24.44
N PRO A 225 -4.48 -1.77 -24.91
CA PRO A 225 -5.85 -1.70 -25.40
C PRO A 225 -6.03 -2.44 -26.74
N ASN A 226 -4.93 -2.72 -27.45
CA ASN A 226 -4.99 -3.45 -28.73
C ASN A 226 -5.20 -4.96 -28.51
N THR A 227 -4.59 -5.54 -27.47
CA THR A 227 -4.74 -6.98 -27.18
C THR A 227 -5.73 -7.26 -26.04
N MET A 228 -5.90 -6.33 -25.10
CA MET A 228 -6.77 -6.45 -23.92
C MET A 228 -7.62 -5.19 -23.72
N PRO A 229 -8.53 -4.84 -24.66
CA PRO A 229 -9.38 -3.65 -24.53
C PRO A 229 -10.24 -3.70 -23.26
N GLY A 230 -10.32 -2.58 -22.54
CA GLY A 230 -11.11 -2.45 -21.32
C GLY A 230 -10.49 -3.12 -20.08
N VAL A 231 -9.23 -3.56 -20.17
CA VAL A 231 -8.42 -4.03 -19.03
C VAL A 231 -7.48 -2.91 -18.59
N TRP A 232 -7.61 -2.55 -17.32
CA TRP A 232 -6.85 -1.52 -16.62
C TRP A 232 -5.82 -2.18 -15.73
N SER A 233 -4.63 -1.58 -15.62
CA SER A 233 -3.59 -2.09 -14.73
C SER A 233 -2.67 -1.01 -14.20
N CYS A 234 -2.15 -1.22 -12.99
CA CYS A 234 -1.02 -0.47 -12.45
C CYS A 234 0.32 -1.09 -12.91
N LYS A 235 1.45 -0.46 -12.56
CA LYS A 235 2.79 -0.97 -12.89
C LYS A 235 3.17 -2.26 -12.14
N ASN A 236 2.42 -2.62 -11.09
CA ASN A 236 2.64 -3.84 -10.33
C ASN A 236 1.91 -5.08 -10.89
N PHE A 237 1.30 -4.97 -12.07
CA PHE A 237 0.56 -6.07 -12.72
C PHE A 237 -0.73 -6.48 -11.99
N HIS A 238 -1.36 -5.55 -11.27
CA HIS A 238 -2.75 -5.73 -10.85
C HIS A 238 -3.66 -5.38 -12.03
N TYR A 239 -4.52 -6.31 -12.44
CA TYR A 239 -5.39 -6.18 -13.62
C TYR A 239 -6.86 -6.16 -13.22
N TYR A 240 -7.60 -5.24 -13.80
CA TYR A 240 -9.02 -5.04 -13.55
C TYR A 240 -9.75 -4.85 -14.87
N ARG A 241 -10.95 -5.40 -15.01
CA ARG A 241 -11.84 -4.99 -16.10
C ARG A 241 -12.49 -3.66 -15.72
N THR A 242 -12.90 -2.90 -16.73
CA THR A 242 -13.61 -1.63 -16.53
C THR A 242 -14.79 -1.76 -15.56
N ARG A 243 -15.58 -2.84 -15.69
CA ARG A 243 -16.73 -3.12 -14.80
C ARG A 243 -16.36 -3.48 -13.36
N ASP A 244 -15.12 -3.89 -13.12
CA ASP A 244 -14.68 -4.29 -11.78
C ASP A 244 -14.43 -3.04 -10.93
N ILE A 245 -14.05 -1.93 -11.58
CA ILE A 245 -13.79 -0.63 -10.93
C ILE A 245 -15.03 0.26 -11.00
N TRP A 246 -15.59 0.50 -12.18
CA TRP A 246 -16.61 1.53 -12.39
C TRP A 246 -18.03 0.97 -12.57
N PRO A 247 -19.07 1.71 -12.11
CA PRO A 247 -18.96 2.95 -11.33
C PRO A 247 -18.45 2.69 -9.91
N LEU A 248 -17.61 3.59 -9.40
CA LEU A 248 -17.17 3.53 -8.00
C LEU A 248 -18.39 3.67 -7.07
N ARG A 249 -18.28 3.05 -5.89
CA ARG A 249 -19.33 3.10 -4.86
C ARG A 249 -18.92 4.07 -3.77
N ASP A 250 -19.82 4.97 -3.40
CA ASP A 250 -19.62 5.86 -2.25
C ASP A 250 -19.78 5.08 -0.93
N THR A 251 -18.90 5.38 0.02
CA THR A 251 -18.88 4.77 1.35
C THR A 251 -18.21 5.72 2.36
N THR A 252 -17.97 5.25 3.58
CA THR A 252 -17.08 5.88 4.55
C THR A 252 -15.88 4.99 4.86
N PHE A 253 -14.75 5.60 5.21
CA PHE A 253 -13.56 4.93 5.76
C PHE A 253 -12.93 5.86 6.80
N GLU A 254 -12.63 5.33 7.97
CA GLU A 254 -12.20 6.10 9.14
C GLU A 254 -13.10 7.31 9.44
N GLY A 255 -14.41 7.17 9.20
CA GLY A 255 -15.40 8.22 9.49
C GLY A 255 -15.49 9.35 8.46
N VAL A 256 -14.67 9.38 7.40
CA VAL A 256 -14.79 10.34 6.29
C VAL A 256 -15.33 9.68 5.03
N GLY A 257 -15.82 10.48 4.09
CA GLY A 257 -16.30 9.99 2.79
C GLY A 257 -15.17 9.35 1.99
N ALA A 258 -15.45 8.18 1.39
CA ALA A 258 -14.51 7.41 0.59
C ALA A 258 -15.21 6.78 -0.62
N LYS A 259 -14.42 6.26 -1.56
CA LYS A 259 -14.91 5.46 -2.68
C LYS A 259 -14.20 4.11 -2.73
N ILE A 260 -14.90 3.12 -3.27
CA ILE A 260 -14.37 1.76 -3.49
C ILE A 260 -14.74 1.27 -4.91
N PRO A 261 -14.01 0.28 -5.44
CA PRO A 261 -14.37 -0.39 -6.69
C PRO A 261 -15.77 -1.03 -6.65
N PHE A 262 -16.40 -1.18 -7.83
CA PHE A 262 -17.72 -1.81 -7.95
C PHE A 262 -17.72 -3.28 -7.49
N GLU A 263 -16.76 -4.07 -7.99
CA GLU A 263 -16.58 -5.51 -7.69
C GLU A 263 -15.49 -5.74 -6.63
N PHE A 264 -15.49 -4.94 -5.56
CA PHE A 264 -14.44 -4.98 -4.53
C PHE A 264 -14.22 -6.38 -3.94
N GLU A 265 -15.25 -7.21 -3.76
CA GLU A 265 -15.10 -8.57 -3.20
C GLU A 265 -14.23 -9.43 -4.11
N ASN A 266 -14.49 -9.40 -5.42
CA ASN A 266 -13.72 -10.17 -6.40
C ASN A 266 -12.27 -9.68 -6.48
N ILE A 267 -12.05 -8.37 -6.34
CA ILE A 267 -10.72 -7.78 -6.28
C ILE A 267 -9.96 -8.29 -5.05
N LEU A 268 -10.56 -8.19 -3.85
CA LEU A 268 -9.96 -8.66 -2.61
C LEU A 268 -9.69 -10.17 -2.62
N ILE A 269 -10.63 -10.98 -3.15
CA ILE A 269 -10.45 -12.43 -3.27
C ILE A 269 -9.33 -12.77 -4.26
N ALA A 270 -9.23 -12.05 -5.37
CA ALA A 270 -8.16 -12.28 -6.34
C ALA A 270 -6.77 -11.96 -5.75
N GLU A 271 -6.69 -10.96 -4.87
CA GLU A 271 -5.45 -10.48 -4.27
C GLU A 271 -5.04 -11.28 -3.03
N TYR A 272 -5.94 -11.43 -2.07
CA TYR A 272 -5.65 -12.01 -0.75
C TYR A 272 -6.28 -13.39 -0.52
N GLY A 273 -7.10 -13.87 -1.47
CA GLY A 273 -7.84 -15.11 -1.35
C GLY A 273 -9.04 -15.01 -0.41
N HIS A 274 -9.96 -15.97 -0.51
CA HIS A 274 -11.19 -16.00 0.30
C HIS A 274 -10.96 -15.96 1.82
N LYS A 275 -9.81 -16.46 2.30
CA LYS A 275 -9.51 -16.53 3.74
C LYS A 275 -9.37 -15.15 4.38
N SER A 276 -8.84 -14.17 3.64
CA SER A 276 -8.64 -12.80 4.13
C SER A 276 -9.94 -12.11 4.57
N MET A 277 -11.08 -12.56 4.03
CA MET A 277 -12.39 -11.98 4.27
C MET A 277 -13.20 -12.71 5.36
N VAL A 278 -12.69 -13.83 5.89
CA VAL A 278 -13.43 -14.69 6.83
C VAL A 278 -12.64 -15.20 8.02
N VAL A 279 -11.30 -15.22 7.94
CA VAL A 279 -10.45 -15.64 9.07
C VAL A 279 -10.50 -14.57 10.15
N THR A 280 -10.85 -14.96 11.37
CA THR A 280 -11.07 -14.06 12.50
C THR A 280 -9.86 -13.98 13.44
N GLU A 281 -8.70 -14.52 13.05
CA GLU A 281 -7.45 -14.42 13.80
C GLU A 281 -6.29 -14.18 12.84
N TRP A 282 -5.58 -13.08 13.02
CA TRP A 282 -4.48 -12.67 12.15
C TRP A 282 -3.55 -11.71 12.87
N GLU A 283 -2.24 -11.81 12.63
CA GLU A 283 -1.20 -10.93 13.21
C GLU A 283 -1.37 -10.64 14.72
N GLY A 284 -1.71 -11.66 15.51
CA GLY A 284 -1.87 -11.51 16.97
C GLY A 284 -3.16 -10.80 17.41
N HIS A 285 -4.12 -10.64 16.51
CA HIS A 285 -5.42 -10.03 16.77
C HIS A 285 -6.54 -11.03 16.50
N ARG A 286 -7.67 -10.82 17.16
CA ARG A 286 -8.91 -11.58 16.97
C ARG A 286 -10.04 -10.64 16.61
N TRP A 287 -10.81 -10.99 15.59
CA TRP A 287 -12.02 -10.30 15.19
C TRP A 287 -13.17 -10.68 16.13
N TYR A 288 -13.84 -9.69 16.68
CA TYR A 288 -15.02 -9.85 17.53
C TYR A 288 -16.27 -9.34 16.81
N PRO A 289 -17.13 -10.24 16.28
CA PRO A 289 -18.30 -9.85 15.49
C PRO A 289 -19.31 -8.95 16.23
N ASP A 290 -19.40 -9.08 17.55
CA ASP A 290 -20.37 -8.34 18.38
C ASP A 290 -20.06 -6.85 18.44
N ILE A 291 -18.78 -6.47 18.44
CA ILE A 291 -18.31 -5.09 18.45
C ILE A 291 -17.77 -4.63 17.09
N LYS A 292 -17.64 -5.56 16.13
CA LYS A 292 -17.08 -5.35 14.80
C LYS A 292 -15.67 -4.73 14.84
N GLU A 293 -14.82 -5.27 15.71
CA GLU A 293 -13.46 -4.77 15.88
C GLU A 293 -12.44 -5.90 15.96
N TRP A 294 -11.24 -5.61 15.47
CA TRP A 294 -10.04 -6.40 15.66
C TRP A 294 -9.37 -6.02 16.98
N VAL A 295 -9.25 -6.97 17.91
CA VAL A 295 -8.66 -6.72 19.23
C VAL A 295 -7.41 -7.56 19.40
N LYS A 296 -6.34 -6.95 19.91
CA LYS A 296 -5.07 -7.59 20.22
C LYS A 296 -5.29 -8.72 21.23
N ILE A 297 -4.81 -9.92 20.91
CA ILE A 297 -4.96 -11.09 21.79
C ILE A 297 -4.02 -10.90 22.99
N GLY A 298 -4.58 -10.87 24.20
CA GLY A 298 -3.80 -10.73 25.41
C GLY A 298 -3.00 -12.00 25.72
N TRP A 299 -1.88 -11.88 26.43
CA TRP A 299 -1.06 -13.04 26.83
C TRP A 299 -1.87 -14.09 27.62
N ASN A 300 -2.83 -13.65 28.43
CA ASN A 300 -3.69 -14.53 29.24
C ASN A 300 -4.76 -15.28 28.42
N ASP A 301 -5.10 -14.83 27.22
CA ASP A 301 -6.13 -15.48 26.38
C ASP A 301 -5.60 -16.80 25.77
N THR A 302 -4.27 -16.94 25.69
CA THR A 302 -3.61 -18.17 25.18
C THR A 302 -3.59 -19.34 26.16
N GLU A 303 -3.84 -19.13 27.46
CA GLU A 303 -3.89 -20.22 28.45
C GLU A 303 -5.29 -20.82 28.61
N THR A 304 -6.35 -20.02 28.41
CA THR A 304 -7.73 -20.46 28.59
C THR A 304 -8.13 -21.53 27.55
N GLU A 305 -7.49 -21.54 26.38
CA GLU A 305 -7.72 -22.55 25.31
C GLU A 305 -6.90 -23.83 25.46
N LYS A 306 -5.91 -23.90 26.37
CA LYS A 306 -5.19 -25.17 26.63
C LYS A 306 -5.89 -26.08 27.67
N VAL A 307 -7.01 -25.62 28.24
CA VAL A 307 -7.73 -26.29 29.34
C VAL A 307 -9.15 -26.73 28.94
N LEU A 308 -9.56 -26.53 27.67
CA LEU A 308 -10.82 -27.05 27.12
C LEU A 308 -10.55 -28.06 26.00
#